data_AF-A0A6H1NKN9-F1
#
_entry.id   AF-A0A6H1NKN9-F1
#
_cell.length_a   1.000
_cell.length_b   1.000
_cell.length_c   1.000
_cell.angle_alpha   90.00
_cell.angle_beta   90.00
_cell.angle_gamma   90.00
#
_symmetry.space_group_name_H-M   'P 1'
#
loop_
_entity.id
_entity.type
_entity.pdbx_description
1 polymer ?
#
loop_
_entity_poly.entity_id
_entity_poly.type
_entity_poly.pdbx_seq_one_letter_code
_entity_poly.pdbx_strand_id
1 'polypeptide(L)'
;MSSSGRYGKEEGPGRQTRPSGSATRGSRNAPRTFVRAHDTETIEALADPRVRNSRPEAEQEGAEGEFEGEEDGREGAARVSGAAAGVLRFSEERDPFALTQFVRLRIIDPEGAYWRRGIEAATRWLRETGKTELRVPYVFVAPEEWGTVGGYPLGRWLADVRRYYAAGSLEGKRVTELEALGMVWSAWDTAWADGLAVAKDYAAVHGHFLPPTNAVWGGDRMAIGVWAKNQRAVARKTHESAVRRAAGESGVSSAGELSESRLEALDAIDPAWCPAWGIDWQRGFHLTLMHVRSGGALPVRAGEVLVQGEDLGAWTTAQRVGWDKLTPAQQWMLDSVLGLEPAGEAEQPPARRTQADRWATHLAAARQFHAREGHLNVPRKHVEDVGGVPVKLGGFLDNTRRRASKLTPERHAELDALGMRW
;
A
#
# COMPACT_ATOMS: atom_id res chain seq x y z
N MET A 1 -59.51 44.24 -20.74
CA MET A 1 -59.08 45.33 -21.64
C MET A 1 -57.77 44.91 -22.30
N SER A 2 -57.80 44.81 -23.63
CA SER A 2 -56.70 44.84 -24.64
C SER A 2 -55.50 43.88 -24.46
N SER A 3 -55.26 42.85 -25.29
CA SER A 3 -55.09 42.74 -26.76
C SER A 3 -53.77 43.28 -27.33
N SER A 4 -52.88 42.36 -27.74
CA SER A 4 -52.03 42.34 -28.96
C SER A 4 -50.88 41.31 -28.74
N GLY A 5 -50.60 40.32 -29.60
CA GLY A 5 -50.19 40.37 -31.02
C GLY A 5 -48.69 40.72 -31.09
N ARG A 6 -47.74 40.02 -31.74
CA ARG A 6 -47.74 39.35 -33.06
C ARG A 6 -46.32 38.81 -33.39
N TYR A 7 -46.28 37.77 -34.25
CA TYR A 7 -45.29 37.41 -35.31
C TYR A 7 -43.86 36.96 -34.90
N GLY A 8 -43.21 35.99 -35.56
CA GLY A 8 -43.51 35.30 -36.83
C GLY A 8 -42.50 34.16 -37.13
N LYS A 9 -42.97 33.18 -37.91
CA LYS A 9 -42.22 32.11 -38.60
C LYS A 9 -41.88 32.61 -40.01
N GLU A 10 -40.70 32.26 -40.54
CA GLU A 10 -40.45 32.13 -41.99
C GLU A 10 -39.56 30.91 -42.27
N GLU A 11 -39.84 30.28 -43.41
CA GLU A 11 -39.34 28.99 -43.90
C GLU A 11 -38.31 29.16 -45.05
N GLY A 12 -37.33 28.23 -45.11
CA GLY A 12 -36.73 27.65 -46.33
C GLY A 12 -35.66 28.47 -47.10
N PRO A 13 -34.93 27.89 -48.08
CA PRO A 13 -35.00 26.52 -48.61
C PRO A 13 -33.62 25.81 -48.75
N GLY A 14 -33.63 24.52 -49.12
CA GLY A 14 -32.44 23.73 -49.42
C GLY A 14 -31.92 23.83 -50.85
N ARG A 15 -30.69 23.31 -51.08
CA ARG A 15 -30.30 22.69 -52.36
C ARG A 15 -29.06 21.82 -52.24
N GLN A 16 -29.20 20.57 -52.68
CA GLN A 16 -28.13 19.66 -53.05
C GLN A 16 -27.52 20.08 -54.40
N THR A 17 -26.20 19.91 -54.56
CA THR A 17 -25.56 19.57 -55.85
C THR A 17 -24.25 18.79 -55.61
N ARG A 18 -24.23 17.51 -56.00
CA ARG A 18 -23.09 16.81 -56.65
C ARG A 18 -23.32 16.94 -58.19
N PRO A 19 -22.41 16.57 -59.15
CA PRO A 19 -21.36 15.54 -59.08
C PRO A 19 -20.10 15.75 -59.99
N SER A 20 -19.32 14.66 -60.16
CA SER A 20 -18.31 14.34 -61.21
C SER A 20 -16.87 14.87 -61.00
N GLY A 21 -15.79 14.12 -61.25
CA GLY A 21 -15.62 12.74 -61.70
C GLY A 21 -14.12 12.48 -62.04
N SER A 22 -13.67 11.22 -61.88
CA SER A 22 -12.53 10.54 -62.57
C SER A 22 -11.11 11.17 -62.56
N ALA A 23 -9.97 10.46 -62.60
CA ALA A 23 -9.58 9.07 -62.41
C ALA A 23 -8.03 9.01 -62.50
N THR A 24 -7.47 7.94 -61.91
CA THR A 24 -6.24 7.22 -62.33
C THR A 24 -4.83 7.68 -61.91
N ARG A 25 -4.14 6.70 -61.31
CA ARG A 25 -2.75 6.24 -61.51
C ARG A 25 -1.62 6.85 -60.66
N GLY A 26 -1.34 6.16 -59.56
CA GLY A 26 -0.07 5.47 -59.28
C GLY A 26 1.24 6.27 -59.24
N SER A 27 1.85 6.32 -58.06
CA SER A 27 3.30 6.09 -57.94
C SER A 27 3.67 5.64 -56.53
N ARG A 28 4.64 4.73 -56.50
CA ARG A 28 5.24 4.05 -55.36
C ARG A 28 6.01 5.06 -54.50
N ASN A 29 5.96 4.92 -53.18
CA ASN A 29 7.12 5.21 -52.34
C ASN A 29 7.10 4.40 -51.04
N ALA A 30 8.25 3.76 -50.80
CA ALA A 30 8.53 2.79 -49.75
C ALA A 30 8.71 3.43 -48.36
N PRO A 31 8.67 2.60 -47.30
CA PRO A 31 9.60 2.77 -46.19
C PRO A 31 10.64 1.63 -46.18
N ARG A 32 11.91 2.02 -46.36
CA ARG A 32 13.07 1.22 -45.96
C ARG A 32 13.20 1.28 -44.44
N THR A 33 13.17 0.14 -43.76
CA THR A 33 13.92 -0.06 -42.51
C THR A 33 14.55 -1.45 -42.52
N PHE A 34 15.83 -1.48 -42.17
CA PHE A 34 16.75 -2.61 -42.25
C PHE A 34 16.34 -3.76 -41.32
N VAL A 35 16.11 -4.95 -41.87
CA VAL A 35 16.19 -6.20 -41.09
C VAL A 35 17.65 -6.64 -41.12
N ARG A 36 18.40 -6.34 -40.05
CA ARG A 36 19.65 -7.05 -39.77
C ARG A 36 19.25 -8.43 -39.26
N ALA A 37 19.52 -9.45 -40.06
CA ALA A 37 19.70 -10.79 -39.56
C ALA A 37 20.80 -10.73 -38.48
N HIS A 38 20.43 -11.00 -37.24
CA HIS A 38 21.40 -11.29 -36.18
C HIS A 38 21.26 -12.77 -35.83
N ASP A 39 22.35 -13.46 -36.14
CA ASP A 39 22.77 -14.83 -35.89
C ASP A 39 22.03 -15.58 -34.78
N THR A 40 21.27 -16.58 -35.24
CA THR A 40 20.68 -17.68 -34.45
C THR A 40 21.71 -18.45 -33.62
N GLU A 41 23.00 -18.37 -33.95
CA GLU A 41 24.11 -19.05 -33.26
C GLU A 41 24.43 -18.42 -31.89
N THR A 42 24.08 -17.15 -31.66
CA THR A 42 24.33 -16.48 -30.35
C THR A 42 23.29 -16.88 -29.30
N ILE A 43 22.10 -17.33 -29.72
CA ILE A 43 21.02 -17.76 -28.82
C ILE A 43 21.28 -19.19 -28.30
N GLU A 44 22.00 -20.02 -29.06
CA GLU A 44 22.31 -21.40 -28.69
C GLU A 44 23.36 -21.50 -27.55
N ALA A 45 24.23 -20.49 -27.40
CA ALA A 45 25.25 -20.44 -26.35
C ALA A 45 24.73 -19.99 -24.97
N LEU A 46 23.50 -19.45 -24.88
CA LEU A 46 22.94 -18.90 -23.63
C LEU A 46 22.05 -19.89 -22.85
N ALA A 47 21.80 -21.08 -23.40
CA ALA A 47 20.89 -22.08 -22.84
C ALA A 47 21.56 -23.30 -22.17
N ASP A 48 22.90 -23.37 -22.08
CA ASP A 48 23.59 -24.45 -21.37
C ASP A 48 23.94 -24.05 -19.91
N PRO A 49 23.31 -24.65 -18.88
CA PRO A 49 23.64 -24.38 -17.48
C PRO A 49 25.04 -24.84 -17.08
N ARG A 50 25.74 -25.65 -17.90
CA ARG A 50 27.08 -26.18 -17.56
C ARG A 50 28.21 -25.17 -17.70
N VAL A 51 27.99 -24.05 -18.40
CA VAL A 51 29.03 -23.03 -18.64
C VAL A 51 29.12 -21.99 -17.50
N ARG A 52 28.19 -21.98 -16.54
CA ARG A 52 28.14 -20.97 -15.46
C ARG A 52 28.92 -21.33 -14.18
N ASN A 53 29.60 -22.48 -14.13
CA ASN A 53 30.29 -22.95 -12.92
C ASN A 53 31.82 -23.00 -13.02
N SER A 54 32.44 -22.16 -13.86
CA SER A 54 33.90 -21.97 -13.86
C SER A 54 34.26 -20.75 -13.00
N ARG A 55 34.91 -20.99 -11.87
CA ARG A 55 35.58 -19.96 -11.05
C ARG A 55 36.79 -19.41 -11.84
N PRO A 56 37.14 -18.12 -11.81
CA PRO A 56 38.28 -17.62 -12.57
C PRO A 56 39.59 -18.02 -11.87
N GLU A 57 40.51 -18.67 -12.59
CA GLU A 57 41.89 -18.88 -12.14
C GLU A 57 42.74 -17.66 -12.48
N ALA A 58 43.52 -17.25 -11.46
CA ALA A 58 44.48 -16.19 -11.51
C ALA A 58 45.70 -16.58 -12.38
N GLU A 59 46.37 -15.53 -12.86
CA GLU A 59 47.48 -15.51 -13.79
C GLU A 59 48.66 -16.44 -13.39
N GLN A 60 49.25 -17.07 -14.41
CA GLN A 60 50.43 -17.91 -14.36
C GLN A 60 51.69 -17.10 -13.98
N GLU A 61 52.58 -17.71 -13.18
CA GLU A 61 54.03 -17.53 -13.35
C GLU A 61 54.82 -18.71 -12.74
N GLY A 62 55.55 -19.41 -13.62
CA GLY A 62 56.94 -19.88 -13.42
C GLY A 62 57.27 -21.03 -12.44
N ALA A 63 57.81 -22.11 -13.03
CA ALA A 63 59.08 -22.78 -12.66
C ALA A 63 59.02 -24.32 -12.57
N GLU A 64 59.62 -24.92 -13.60
CA GLU A 64 60.46 -26.12 -13.68
C GLU A 64 60.62 -27.04 -12.44
N GLY A 65 60.48 -28.35 -12.67
CA GLY A 65 60.87 -29.41 -11.74
C GLY A 65 60.66 -30.81 -12.35
N GLU A 66 61.76 -31.40 -12.79
CA GLU A 66 61.94 -32.73 -13.38
C GLU A 66 61.58 -33.92 -12.44
N PHE A 67 61.10 -35.05 -13.01
CA PHE A 67 61.72 -36.40 -13.06
C PHE A 67 60.75 -37.61 -12.89
N GLU A 68 60.86 -38.56 -13.86
CA GLU A 68 60.66 -40.05 -13.85
C GLU A 68 59.39 -40.68 -13.20
N GLY A 69 58.73 -41.74 -13.69
CA GLY A 69 58.95 -42.76 -14.73
C GLY A 69 58.25 -44.08 -14.28
N GLU A 70 57.39 -44.66 -15.14
CA GLU A 70 56.86 -46.06 -15.16
C GLU A 70 56.00 -46.58 -13.97
N GLU A 71 54.95 -47.40 -14.08
CA GLU A 71 54.08 -48.00 -15.11
C GLU A 71 52.95 -48.70 -14.30
N ASP A 72 51.66 -48.67 -14.69
CA ASP A 72 50.82 -49.88 -14.85
C ASP A 72 49.31 -49.61 -15.08
N GLY A 73 48.75 -50.36 -16.05
CA GLY A 73 47.49 -51.11 -15.86
C GLY A 73 46.14 -50.39 -15.76
N ARG A 74 45.38 -50.45 -16.86
CA ARG A 74 43.99 -50.01 -17.07
C ARG A 74 42.88 -50.66 -16.19
N GLU A 75 41.79 -49.89 -16.10
CA GLU A 75 40.34 -50.25 -16.19
C GLU A 75 39.51 -50.63 -14.95
N GLY A 76 38.42 -49.86 -14.74
CA GLY A 76 37.35 -50.15 -13.79
C GLY A 76 36.10 -49.28 -14.02
N ALA A 77 35.43 -49.47 -15.15
CA ALA A 77 34.21 -48.75 -15.55
C ALA A 77 32.98 -49.12 -14.70
N ALA A 78 32.22 -48.09 -14.27
CA ALA A 78 30.96 -48.22 -13.57
C ALA A 78 29.84 -48.76 -14.48
N ARG A 79 29.08 -49.74 -13.96
CA ARG A 79 28.03 -50.49 -14.66
C ARG A 79 26.78 -49.65 -14.95
N VAL A 80 26.39 -49.60 -16.22
CA VAL A 80 25.15 -49.02 -16.74
C VAL A 80 23.97 -49.98 -16.51
N SER A 81 22.80 -49.46 -16.12
CA SER A 81 21.58 -50.26 -15.90
C SER A 81 21.10 -50.94 -17.20
N GLY A 82 20.49 -52.13 -17.09
CA GLY A 82 20.19 -53.01 -18.22
C GLY A 82 19.37 -52.38 -19.36
N ALA A 83 18.53 -51.38 -19.07
CA ALA A 83 17.77 -50.64 -20.08
C ALA A 83 18.62 -49.64 -20.89
N ALA A 84 19.73 -49.15 -20.33
CA ALA A 84 20.69 -48.29 -21.03
C ALA A 84 21.84 -49.10 -21.68
N ALA A 85 22.05 -50.37 -21.29
CA ALA A 85 23.00 -51.27 -21.95
C ALA A 85 22.51 -51.81 -23.32
N GLY A 86 21.21 -51.71 -23.62
CA GLY A 86 20.65 -52.03 -24.94
C GLY A 86 20.90 -50.94 -26.00
N VAL A 87 21.22 -49.71 -25.60
CA VAL A 87 21.38 -48.56 -26.51
C VAL A 87 22.78 -48.53 -27.15
N LEU A 88 23.73 -49.31 -26.64
CA LEU A 88 25.11 -49.44 -27.14
C LEU A 88 25.43 -50.86 -27.65
N ARG A 89 24.43 -51.60 -28.14
CA ARG A 89 24.65 -52.78 -29.00
C ARG A 89 24.03 -52.54 -30.37
N PHE A 90 24.88 -52.56 -31.40
CA PHE A 90 24.58 -52.15 -32.77
C PHE A 90 23.88 -53.23 -33.63
N SER A 91 23.05 -54.12 -33.05
CA SER A 91 22.54 -55.29 -33.80
C SER A 91 21.12 -55.76 -33.48
N GLU A 92 20.23 -54.89 -33.03
CA GLU A 92 18.78 -55.13 -33.07
C GLU A 92 18.07 -53.97 -33.79
N GLU A 93 17.13 -54.29 -34.68
CA GLU A 93 16.26 -53.30 -35.34
C GLU A 93 15.52 -52.51 -34.26
N ARG A 94 15.87 -51.23 -34.13
CA ARG A 94 15.26 -50.33 -33.17
C ARG A 94 13.85 -49.99 -33.66
N ASP A 95 12.86 -50.13 -32.77
CA ASP A 95 11.51 -49.63 -33.02
C ASP A 95 11.57 -48.15 -33.43
N PRO A 96 11.24 -47.83 -34.70
CA PRO A 96 11.28 -46.46 -35.21
C PRO A 96 10.39 -45.52 -34.38
N PHE A 97 9.35 -46.06 -33.75
CA PHE A 97 8.41 -45.30 -32.92
C PHE A 97 9.06 -44.87 -31.59
N ALA A 98 9.76 -45.76 -30.90
CA ALA A 98 10.49 -45.45 -29.67
C ALA A 98 11.64 -44.44 -29.90
N LEU A 99 12.39 -44.58 -30.99
CA LEU A 99 13.41 -43.60 -31.41
C LEU A 99 12.81 -42.24 -31.73
N THR A 100 11.72 -42.21 -32.49
CA THR A 100 11.03 -40.96 -32.85
C THR A 100 10.45 -40.29 -31.62
N GLN A 101 9.89 -41.05 -30.68
CA GLN A 101 9.37 -40.51 -29.42
C GLN A 101 10.49 -39.99 -28.51
N PHE A 102 11.62 -40.70 -28.42
CA PHE A 102 12.79 -40.30 -27.65
C PHE A 102 13.44 -39.02 -28.22
N VAL A 103 13.62 -38.95 -29.53
CA VAL A 103 14.12 -37.77 -30.24
C VAL A 103 13.14 -36.61 -30.13
N ARG A 104 11.82 -36.85 -30.29
CA ARG A 104 10.80 -35.80 -30.19
C ARG A 104 10.70 -35.18 -28.79
N LEU A 105 10.87 -35.99 -27.74
CA LEU A 105 10.81 -35.54 -26.34
C LEU A 105 12.11 -34.91 -25.82
N ARG A 106 13.28 -35.36 -26.32
CA ARG A 106 14.59 -34.94 -25.79
C ARG A 106 15.31 -33.92 -26.66
N ILE A 107 15.07 -33.94 -27.98
CA ILE A 107 15.83 -33.17 -28.98
C ILE A 107 14.93 -32.15 -29.71
N ILE A 108 13.62 -32.40 -29.86
CA ILE A 108 12.74 -31.52 -30.68
C ILE A 108 11.88 -30.55 -29.85
N ASP A 109 11.41 -30.90 -28.64
CA ASP A 109 10.63 -29.98 -27.79
C ASP A 109 11.10 -29.98 -26.30
N PRO A 110 12.37 -29.62 -26.04
CA PRO A 110 12.90 -29.54 -24.68
C PRO A 110 12.19 -28.48 -23.83
N GLU A 111 11.73 -27.39 -24.46
CA GLU A 111 11.03 -26.30 -23.79
C GLU A 111 9.63 -26.73 -23.32
N GLY A 112 8.86 -27.42 -24.17
CA GLY A 112 7.57 -27.99 -23.80
C GLY A 112 7.68 -29.12 -22.78
N ALA A 113 8.78 -29.89 -22.78
CA ALA A 113 9.05 -30.88 -21.73
C ALA A 113 9.38 -30.22 -20.38
N TYR A 114 10.16 -29.13 -20.36
CA TYR A 114 10.46 -28.38 -19.15
C TYR A 114 9.24 -27.64 -18.60
N TRP A 115 8.42 -27.05 -19.46
CA TRP A 115 7.14 -26.41 -19.12
C TRP A 115 6.17 -27.41 -18.48
N ARG A 116 5.95 -28.57 -19.11
CA ARG A 116 5.07 -29.62 -18.57
C ARG A 116 5.48 -30.08 -17.18
N ARG A 117 6.79 -30.24 -16.91
CA ARG A 117 7.28 -30.56 -15.57
C ARG A 117 7.00 -29.45 -14.56
N GLY A 118 7.09 -28.19 -14.98
CA GLY A 118 6.72 -27.03 -14.15
C GLY A 118 5.24 -27.03 -13.77
N ILE A 119 4.35 -27.28 -14.75
CA ILE A 119 2.91 -27.41 -14.54
C ILE A 119 2.56 -28.60 -13.63
N GLU A 120 3.19 -29.76 -13.85
CA GLU A 120 3.01 -30.95 -13.02
C GLU A 120 3.47 -30.69 -11.57
N ALA A 121 4.63 -30.07 -11.38
CA ALA A 121 5.14 -29.69 -10.07
C ALA A 121 4.24 -28.66 -9.37
N ALA A 122 3.74 -27.65 -10.10
CA ALA A 122 2.82 -26.64 -9.59
C ALA A 122 1.49 -27.26 -9.14
N THR A 123 0.90 -28.13 -9.97
CA THR A 123 -0.34 -28.84 -9.67
C THR A 123 -0.19 -29.73 -8.44
N ARG A 124 0.93 -30.46 -8.35
CA ARG A 124 1.23 -31.30 -7.19
C ARG A 124 1.43 -30.47 -5.93
N TRP A 125 2.12 -29.35 -6.01
CA TRP A 125 2.30 -28.45 -4.87
C TRP A 125 0.97 -27.92 -4.31
N LEU A 126 0.03 -27.54 -5.17
CA LEU A 126 -1.31 -27.12 -4.73
C LEU A 126 -2.04 -28.25 -4.00
N ARG A 127 -1.98 -29.47 -4.54
CA ARG A 127 -2.58 -30.66 -3.93
C ARG A 127 -2.00 -30.98 -2.55
N GLU A 128 -0.67 -31.00 -2.43
CA GLU A 128 0.02 -31.36 -1.18
C GLU A 128 -0.12 -30.27 -0.10
N THR A 129 -0.17 -29.00 -0.50
CA THR A 129 -0.33 -27.89 0.45
C THR A 129 -1.78 -27.54 0.76
N GLY A 130 -2.75 -28.04 -0.02
CA GLY A 130 -4.16 -27.67 0.07
C GLY A 130 -4.45 -26.21 -0.30
N LYS A 131 -3.47 -25.51 -0.89
CA LYS A 131 -3.63 -24.10 -1.28
C LYS A 131 -4.35 -23.98 -2.61
N THR A 132 -5.07 -22.88 -2.78
CA THR A 132 -5.79 -22.54 -4.01
C THR A 132 -4.99 -21.62 -4.95
N GLU A 133 -3.87 -21.08 -4.48
CA GLU A 133 -3.04 -20.11 -5.20
C GLU A 133 -1.56 -20.50 -5.17
N LEU A 134 -0.84 -20.27 -6.27
CA LEU A 134 0.59 -20.58 -6.45
C LEU A 134 1.53 -19.57 -5.74
N ARG A 135 1.37 -19.44 -4.42
CA ARG A 135 2.28 -18.71 -3.52
C ARG A 135 3.44 -19.58 -3.07
N VAL A 136 4.19 -20.09 -4.04
CA VAL A 136 5.35 -20.96 -3.82
C VAL A 136 6.57 -20.11 -3.39
N PRO A 137 7.25 -20.43 -2.27
CA PRO A 137 8.48 -19.76 -1.88
C PRO A 137 9.56 -19.87 -2.96
N TYR A 138 10.36 -18.82 -3.18
CA TYR A 138 11.41 -18.79 -4.22
C TYR A 138 12.40 -19.96 -4.12
N VAL A 139 12.74 -20.36 -2.88
CA VAL A 139 13.70 -21.43 -2.60
C VAL A 139 13.09 -22.84 -2.66
N PHE A 140 11.78 -22.97 -2.92
CA PHE A 140 11.13 -24.26 -2.93
C PHE A 140 11.61 -25.11 -4.12
N VAL A 141 12.04 -26.32 -3.80
CA VAL A 141 12.39 -27.39 -4.73
C VAL A 141 11.47 -28.57 -4.43
N ALA A 142 10.92 -29.18 -5.48
CA ALA A 142 10.06 -30.34 -5.35
C ALA A 142 10.81 -31.49 -4.65
N PRO A 143 10.23 -32.09 -3.59
CA PRO A 143 10.81 -33.24 -2.90
C PRO A 143 11.10 -34.41 -3.86
N GLU A 144 12.15 -35.19 -3.59
CA GLU A 144 12.57 -36.30 -4.45
C GLU A 144 11.48 -37.38 -4.60
N GLU A 145 10.62 -37.52 -3.59
CA GLU A 145 9.48 -38.43 -3.58
C GLU A 145 8.40 -38.04 -4.61
N TRP A 146 8.54 -36.88 -5.26
CA TRP A 146 7.64 -36.46 -6.33
C TRP A 146 7.97 -37.10 -7.70
N GLY A 147 9.00 -37.96 -7.76
CA GLY A 147 9.27 -38.80 -8.93
C GLY A 147 9.77 -38.01 -10.13
N THR A 148 9.01 -37.98 -11.22
CA THR A 148 9.35 -37.30 -12.49
C THR A 148 9.63 -35.80 -12.34
N VAL A 149 9.07 -35.18 -11.31
CA VAL A 149 9.30 -33.77 -10.94
C VAL A 149 10.11 -33.60 -9.66
N GLY A 150 10.68 -34.69 -9.11
CA GLY A 150 11.61 -34.62 -7.98
C GLY A 150 12.83 -33.76 -8.31
N GLY A 151 13.24 -32.93 -7.36
CA GLY A 151 14.33 -31.96 -7.54
C GLY A 151 13.99 -30.77 -8.46
N TYR A 152 12.75 -30.65 -8.96
CA TYR A 152 12.36 -29.54 -9.82
C TYR A 152 12.34 -28.20 -9.05
N PRO A 153 13.05 -27.15 -9.51
CA PRO A 153 13.15 -25.89 -8.80
C PRO A 153 11.91 -25.01 -9.03
N LEU A 154 10.74 -25.47 -8.58
CA LEU A 154 9.44 -24.84 -8.83
C LEU A 154 9.40 -23.37 -8.39
N GLY A 155 10.00 -23.03 -7.25
CA GLY A 155 10.04 -21.64 -6.76
C GLY A 155 10.79 -20.69 -7.71
N ARG A 156 11.93 -21.13 -8.26
CA ARG A 156 12.70 -20.36 -9.24
C ARG A 156 12.00 -20.33 -10.60
N TRP A 157 11.45 -21.45 -11.03
CA TRP A 157 10.69 -21.54 -12.28
C TRP A 157 9.52 -20.55 -12.28
N LEU A 158 8.70 -20.51 -11.22
CA LEU A 158 7.61 -19.54 -11.11
C LEU A 158 8.12 -18.09 -11.07
N ALA A 159 9.30 -17.81 -10.52
CA ALA A 159 9.90 -16.48 -10.57
C ALA A 159 10.32 -16.09 -12.00
N ASP A 160 10.89 -17.01 -12.77
CA ASP A 160 11.20 -16.81 -14.18
C ASP A 160 9.93 -16.58 -15.00
N VAL A 161 8.89 -17.37 -14.77
CA VAL A 161 7.59 -17.18 -15.43
C VAL A 161 7.00 -15.80 -15.12
N ARG A 162 7.04 -15.33 -13.87
CA ARG A 162 6.63 -13.96 -13.52
C ARG A 162 7.44 -12.89 -14.25
N ARG A 163 8.75 -13.11 -14.40
CA ARG A 163 9.63 -12.20 -15.14
C ARG A 163 9.27 -12.15 -16.63
N TYR A 164 9.02 -13.29 -17.27
CA TYR A 164 8.59 -13.34 -18.68
C TYR A 164 7.20 -12.73 -18.88
N TYR A 165 6.28 -12.95 -17.94
CA TYR A 165 4.97 -12.31 -17.94
C TYR A 165 5.09 -10.78 -17.85
N ALA A 166 5.87 -10.28 -16.89
CA ALA A 166 6.11 -8.84 -16.72
C ALA A 166 6.82 -8.20 -17.94
N ALA A 167 7.65 -8.97 -18.64
CA ALA A 167 8.30 -8.55 -19.89
C ALA A 167 7.37 -8.65 -21.13
N GLY A 168 6.16 -9.19 -20.99
CA GLY A 168 5.23 -9.40 -22.10
C GLY A 168 5.66 -10.47 -23.12
N SER A 169 6.63 -11.32 -22.76
CA SER A 169 7.18 -12.35 -23.66
C SER A 169 6.65 -13.76 -23.40
N LEU A 170 5.79 -13.94 -22.39
CA LEU A 170 5.15 -15.23 -22.10
C LEU A 170 3.96 -15.48 -23.05
N GLU A 171 3.93 -16.65 -23.69
CA GLU A 171 2.85 -17.03 -24.61
C GLU A 171 1.49 -17.01 -23.91
N GLY A 172 0.46 -16.44 -24.56
CA GLY A 172 -0.88 -16.30 -23.97
C GLY A 172 -1.50 -17.62 -23.49
N LYS A 173 -1.27 -18.74 -24.19
CA LYS A 173 -1.75 -20.06 -23.74
C LYS A 173 -1.15 -20.48 -22.40
N ARG A 174 0.14 -20.18 -22.19
CA ARG A 174 0.87 -20.46 -20.94
C ARG A 174 0.38 -19.59 -19.80
N VAL A 175 -0.01 -18.34 -20.09
CA VAL A 175 -0.66 -17.45 -19.12
C VAL A 175 -1.97 -18.07 -18.65
N THR A 176 -2.85 -18.43 -19.58
CA THR A 176 -4.16 -19.02 -19.26
C THR A 176 -4.04 -20.34 -18.50
N GLU A 177 -3.08 -21.19 -18.86
CA GLU A 177 -2.81 -22.45 -18.15
C GLU A 177 -2.40 -22.21 -16.69
N LEU A 178 -1.53 -21.24 -16.44
CA LEU A 178 -1.11 -20.88 -15.10
C LEU A 178 -2.20 -20.16 -14.30
N GLU A 179 -3.00 -19.30 -14.94
CA GLU A 179 -4.15 -18.66 -14.31
C GLU A 179 -5.17 -19.71 -13.83
N ALA A 180 -5.41 -20.76 -14.61
CA ALA A 180 -6.27 -21.88 -14.22
C ALA A 180 -5.75 -22.64 -12.98
N LEU A 181 -4.44 -22.56 -12.70
CA LEU A 181 -3.81 -23.13 -11.50
C LEU A 181 -3.73 -22.11 -10.34
N GLY A 182 -4.35 -20.93 -10.45
CA GLY A 182 -4.30 -19.90 -9.41
C GLY A 182 -2.95 -19.18 -9.35
N MET A 183 -2.34 -18.91 -10.51
CA MET A 183 -1.08 -18.19 -10.58
C MET A 183 -1.20 -16.75 -10.07
N VAL A 184 -0.38 -16.42 -9.06
CA VAL A 184 -0.22 -15.06 -8.55
C VAL A 184 0.95 -14.39 -9.27
N TRP A 185 0.64 -13.53 -10.24
CA TRP A 185 1.62 -12.77 -11.01
C TRP A 185 2.33 -11.70 -10.19
N SER A 186 1.57 -11.01 -9.33
CA SER A 186 2.06 -9.94 -8.47
C SER A 186 1.32 -10.00 -7.13
N ALA A 187 2.03 -10.37 -6.07
CA ALA A 187 1.45 -10.44 -4.73
C ALA A 187 0.95 -9.06 -4.25
N TRP A 188 1.56 -7.98 -4.74
CA TRP A 188 1.13 -6.60 -4.49
C TRP A 188 -0.21 -6.30 -5.15
N ASP A 189 -0.41 -6.74 -6.38
CA ASP A 189 -1.67 -6.49 -7.10
C ASP A 189 -2.81 -7.31 -6.52
N THR A 190 -2.55 -8.55 -6.11
CA THR A 190 -3.52 -9.34 -5.36
C THR A 190 -3.85 -8.69 -4.03
N ALA A 191 -2.86 -8.30 -3.22
CA ALA A 191 -3.11 -7.63 -1.94
C ALA A 191 -3.85 -6.29 -2.09
N TRP A 192 -3.61 -5.56 -3.19
CA TRP A 192 -4.37 -4.38 -3.52
C TRP A 192 -5.82 -4.73 -3.89
N ALA A 193 -6.04 -5.76 -4.71
CA ALA A 193 -7.37 -6.18 -5.14
C ALA A 193 -8.21 -6.68 -3.95
N ASP A 194 -7.61 -7.47 -3.06
CA ASP A 194 -8.23 -7.94 -1.81
C ASP A 194 -8.59 -6.75 -0.92
N GLY A 195 -7.66 -5.81 -0.72
CA GLY A 195 -7.88 -4.60 0.04
C GLY A 195 -8.99 -3.73 -0.54
N LEU A 196 -9.06 -3.59 -1.86
CA LEU A 196 -10.12 -2.85 -2.56
C LEU A 196 -11.48 -3.55 -2.41
N ALA A 197 -11.54 -4.88 -2.49
CA ALA A 197 -12.78 -5.63 -2.27
C ALA A 197 -13.31 -5.43 -0.85
N VAL A 198 -12.44 -5.52 0.16
CA VAL A 198 -12.78 -5.25 1.56
C VAL A 198 -13.18 -3.78 1.76
N ALA A 199 -12.53 -2.84 1.06
CA ALA A 199 -12.89 -1.42 1.10
C ALA A 199 -14.30 -1.15 0.57
N LYS A 200 -14.67 -1.80 -0.55
CA LYS A 200 -16.03 -1.73 -1.13
C LYS A 200 -17.07 -2.29 -0.17
N ASP A 201 -16.78 -3.45 0.43
CA ASP A 201 -17.67 -4.07 1.41
C ASP A 201 -17.86 -3.20 2.66
N TYR A 202 -16.76 -2.66 3.18
CA TYR A 202 -16.79 -1.69 4.28
C TYR A 202 -17.68 -0.49 3.94
N ALA A 203 -17.47 0.12 2.76
CA ALA A 203 -18.23 1.29 2.34
C ALA A 203 -19.71 0.97 2.09
N ALA A 204 -20.04 -0.22 1.59
CA ALA A 204 -21.43 -0.64 1.39
C ALA A 204 -22.20 -0.74 2.72
N VAL A 205 -21.54 -1.17 3.80
CA VAL A 205 -22.16 -1.28 5.14
C VAL A 205 -22.18 0.07 5.87
N HIS A 206 -21.09 0.84 5.77
CA HIS A 206 -20.93 2.08 6.53
C HIS A 206 -21.42 3.34 5.82
N GLY A 207 -21.66 3.28 4.50
CA GLY A 207 -22.03 4.41 3.65
C GLY A 207 -20.87 5.31 3.23
N HIS A 208 -19.63 4.96 3.61
CA HIS A 208 -18.42 5.73 3.32
C HIS A 208 -17.15 4.88 3.51
N PHE A 209 -16.02 5.33 2.95
CA PHE A 209 -14.72 4.67 3.10
C PHE A 209 -13.74 5.49 3.97
N LEU A 210 -14.12 5.65 5.25
CA LEU A 210 -13.32 6.39 6.23
C LEU A 210 -12.90 5.54 7.45
N PRO A 211 -12.52 4.25 7.31
CA PRO A 211 -12.24 3.38 8.46
C PRO A 211 -11.23 4.02 9.43
N PRO A 212 -11.48 3.99 10.76
CA PRO A 212 -10.47 4.41 11.74
C PRO A 212 -9.25 3.49 11.64
N THR A 213 -8.09 3.94 12.15
CA THR A 213 -6.81 3.21 11.95
C THR A 213 -6.84 1.79 12.52
N ASN A 214 -7.60 1.56 13.61
CA ASN A 214 -7.75 0.27 14.26
C ASN A 214 -8.89 -0.60 13.66
N ALA A 215 -9.56 -0.15 12.60
CA ALA A 215 -10.63 -0.92 11.97
C ALA A 215 -10.09 -2.22 11.35
N VAL A 216 -10.81 -3.30 11.64
CA VAL A 216 -10.62 -4.63 11.07
C VAL A 216 -11.94 -5.04 10.41
N TRP A 217 -11.88 -5.49 9.16
CA TRP A 217 -13.07 -5.79 8.36
C TRP A 217 -12.85 -6.95 7.38
N GLY A 218 -13.95 -7.55 6.90
CA GLY A 218 -13.94 -8.70 6.00
C GLY A 218 -13.74 -10.05 6.71
N GLY A 219 -14.04 -11.14 6.01
CA GLY A 219 -13.98 -12.51 6.55
C GLY A 219 -12.60 -12.89 7.09
N ASP A 220 -11.54 -12.43 6.42
CA ASP A 220 -10.15 -12.70 6.83
C ASP A 220 -9.63 -11.73 7.89
N ARG A 221 -10.49 -10.88 8.46
CA ARG A 221 -10.12 -9.86 9.47
C ARG A 221 -8.96 -8.99 8.98
N MET A 222 -9.10 -8.47 7.76
CA MET A 222 -8.14 -7.53 7.18
C MET A 222 -8.10 -6.25 8.01
N ALA A 223 -6.91 -5.76 8.34
CA ALA A 223 -6.71 -4.48 9.02
C ALA A 223 -6.98 -3.30 8.06
N ILE A 224 -8.24 -3.13 7.67
CA ILE A 224 -8.68 -2.18 6.65
C ILE A 224 -8.33 -0.73 7.00
N GLY A 225 -8.30 -0.39 8.29
CA GLY A 225 -7.88 0.92 8.77
C GLY A 225 -6.42 1.24 8.43
N VAL A 226 -5.53 0.27 8.65
CA VAL A 226 -4.10 0.38 8.33
C VAL A 226 -3.90 0.39 6.81
N TRP A 227 -4.61 -0.48 6.10
CA TRP A 227 -4.56 -0.51 4.63
C TRP A 227 -4.97 0.84 4.03
N ALA A 228 -6.11 1.40 4.44
CA ALA A 228 -6.60 2.69 3.99
C ALA A 228 -5.63 3.83 4.34
N LYS A 229 -5.07 3.83 5.57
CA LYS A 229 -4.03 4.79 5.98
C LYS A 229 -2.83 4.76 5.01
N ASN A 230 -2.36 3.58 4.64
CA ASN A 230 -1.24 3.42 3.71
C ASN A 230 -1.62 3.91 2.30
N GLN A 231 -2.80 3.56 1.79
CA GLN A 231 -3.28 4.05 0.49
C GLN A 231 -3.35 5.58 0.46
N ARG A 232 -3.86 6.22 1.53
CA ARG A 232 -3.93 7.69 1.65
C ARG A 232 -2.55 8.34 1.65
N ALA A 233 -1.58 7.73 2.33
CA ALA A 233 -0.20 8.23 2.34
C ALA A 233 0.42 8.19 0.95
N VAL A 234 0.20 7.09 0.21
CA VAL A 234 0.67 6.96 -1.17
C VAL A 234 -0.06 7.93 -2.10
N ALA A 235 -1.38 8.09 -1.97
CA ALA A 235 -2.15 9.04 -2.77
C ALA A 235 -1.70 10.49 -2.57
N ARG A 236 -1.47 10.92 -1.31
CA ARG A 236 -0.92 12.26 -1.03
C ARG A 236 0.44 12.46 -1.69
N LYS A 237 1.36 11.51 -1.55
CA LYS A 237 2.66 11.56 -2.23
C LYS A 237 2.50 11.63 -3.75
N THR A 238 1.56 10.86 -4.31
CA THR A 238 1.26 10.85 -5.75
C THR A 238 0.79 12.24 -6.22
N HIS A 239 -0.10 12.88 -5.46
CA HIS A 239 -0.58 14.23 -5.74
C HIS A 239 0.54 15.27 -5.61
N GLU A 240 1.33 15.22 -4.54
CA GLU A 240 2.48 16.12 -4.32
C GLU A 240 3.51 16.02 -5.45
N SER A 241 3.87 14.79 -5.87
CA SER A 241 4.74 14.56 -7.01
C SER A 241 4.14 15.11 -8.31
N ALA A 242 2.83 14.93 -8.53
CA ALA A 242 2.16 15.44 -9.72
C ALA A 242 2.18 16.98 -9.77
N VAL A 243 1.97 17.65 -8.63
CA VAL A 243 2.07 19.12 -8.51
C VAL A 243 3.50 19.60 -8.81
N ARG A 244 4.52 18.93 -8.27
CA ARG A 244 5.93 19.25 -8.53
C ARG A 244 6.30 19.10 -10.01
N ARG A 245 5.83 18.01 -10.64
CA ARG A 245 5.99 17.79 -12.09
C ARG A 245 5.30 18.89 -12.90
N ALA A 246 4.08 19.28 -12.53
CA ALA A 246 3.35 20.36 -13.19
C ALA A 246 4.03 21.74 -13.02
N ALA A 247 4.75 21.94 -11.91
CA ALA A 247 5.58 23.13 -11.68
C ALA A 247 6.92 23.12 -12.45
N GLY A 248 7.20 22.09 -13.25
CA GLY A 248 8.39 22.01 -14.10
C GLY A 248 9.63 21.41 -13.43
N GLU A 249 9.48 20.80 -12.25
CA GLU A 249 10.60 20.14 -11.57
C GLU A 249 11.00 18.85 -12.30
N SER A 250 12.28 18.74 -12.67
CA SER A 250 12.85 17.57 -13.33
C SER A 250 13.35 16.52 -12.32
N GLY A 251 13.33 15.24 -12.70
CA GLY A 251 13.82 14.15 -11.85
C GLY A 251 12.88 13.67 -10.74
N VAL A 252 11.63 14.14 -10.72
CA VAL A 252 10.61 13.63 -9.79
C VAL A 252 10.22 12.19 -10.18
N SER A 253 10.63 11.22 -9.36
CA SER A 253 10.36 9.79 -9.58
C SER A 253 8.90 9.43 -9.29
N SER A 254 8.29 8.65 -10.19
CA SER A 254 6.97 8.03 -10.01
C SER A 254 6.99 6.72 -9.21
N ALA A 255 8.16 6.32 -8.70
CA ALA A 255 8.31 5.07 -7.99
C ALA A 255 7.46 5.03 -6.71
N GLY A 256 6.59 4.02 -6.64
CA GLY A 256 5.68 3.79 -5.53
C GLY A 256 4.46 4.72 -5.51
N GLU A 257 4.18 5.45 -6.60
CA GLU A 257 2.90 6.17 -6.76
C GLU A 257 1.74 5.18 -7.01
N LEU A 258 0.52 5.61 -6.66
CA LEU A 258 -0.68 4.89 -7.12
C LEU A 258 -0.89 5.20 -8.60
N SER A 259 -1.24 4.17 -9.38
CA SER A 259 -1.68 4.38 -10.75
C SER A 259 -3.00 5.16 -10.77
N GLU A 260 -3.26 5.86 -11.87
CA GLU A 260 -4.52 6.59 -12.12
C GLU A 260 -5.74 5.68 -11.90
N SER A 261 -5.72 4.48 -12.49
CA SER A 261 -6.79 3.48 -12.31
C SER A 261 -7.03 3.08 -10.85
N ARG A 262 -6.00 3.09 -10.01
CA ARG A 262 -6.13 2.76 -8.58
C ARG A 262 -6.70 3.92 -7.78
N LEU A 263 -6.36 5.16 -8.15
CA LEU A 263 -6.95 6.36 -7.57
C LEU A 263 -8.44 6.42 -7.92
N GLU A 264 -8.78 6.26 -9.20
CA GLU A 264 -10.17 6.21 -9.67
C GLU A 264 -10.98 5.13 -8.97
N ALA A 265 -10.40 3.94 -8.77
CA ALA A 265 -11.07 2.86 -8.07
C ALA A 265 -11.39 3.18 -6.60
N LEU A 266 -10.56 3.97 -5.92
CA LEU A 266 -10.80 4.41 -4.54
C LEU A 266 -11.78 5.60 -4.50
N ASP A 267 -11.64 6.55 -5.42
CA ASP A 267 -12.56 7.69 -5.56
C ASP A 267 -13.99 7.24 -5.88
N ALA A 268 -14.14 6.17 -6.68
CA ALA A 268 -15.43 5.57 -6.98
C ALA A 268 -16.12 4.94 -5.76
N ILE A 269 -15.35 4.54 -4.74
CA ILE A 269 -15.92 4.04 -3.47
C ILE A 269 -16.42 5.21 -2.63
N ASP A 270 -15.57 6.21 -2.43
CA ASP A 270 -15.87 7.41 -1.67
C ASP A 270 -14.92 8.53 -2.10
N PRO A 271 -15.38 9.58 -2.80
CA PRO A 271 -14.51 10.67 -3.23
C PRO A 271 -13.81 11.40 -2.08
N ALA A 272 -14.34 11.30 -0.85
CA ALA A 272 -13.75 11.89 0.33
C ALA A 272 -12.83 10.94 1.11
N TRP A 273 -12.46 9.78 0.55
CA TRP A 273 -11.64 8.76 1.23
C TRP A 273 -10.25 9.27 1.65
N CYS A 274 -9.67 10.22 0.92
CA CYS A 274 -8.36 10.82 1.20
C CYS A 274 -8.46 12.34 1.43
N PRO A 275 -9.04 12.78 2.57
CA PRO A 275 -9.22 14.21 2.84
C PRO A 275 -7.88 14.90 3.11
N ALA A 276 -7.85 16.23 2.93
CA ALA A 276 -6.70 17.08 3.25
C ALA A 276 -6.52 17.31 4.77
N TRP A 277 -7.52 16.96 5.58
CA TRP A 277 -7.53 17.06 7.04
C TRP A 277 -7.63 15.67 7.70
N GLY A 278 -7.80 15.63 9.02
CA GLY A 278 -7.89 14.39 9.78
C GLY A 278 -9.11 13.52 9.41
N ILE A 279 -8.93 12.20 9.37
CA ILE A 279 -9.99 11.23 9.04
C ILE A 279 -11.14 11.31 10.03
N ASP A 280 -10.85 11.52 11.31
CA ASP A 280 -11.86 11.63 12.36
C ASP A 280 -12.79 12.83 12.14
N TRP A 281 -12.24 13.95 11.65
CA TRP A 281 -13.03 15.11 11.26
C TRP A 281 -13.91 14.80 10.06
N GLN A 282 -13.35 14.19 9.01
CA GLN A 282 -14.09 13.83 7.80
C GLN A 282 -15.22 12.84 8.09
N ARG A 283 -14.97 11.87 8.97
CA ARG A 283 -15.94 10.88 9.44
C ARG A 283 -17.07 11.56 10.22
N GLY A 284 -16.74 12.39 11.21
CA GLY A 284 -17.75 13.12 11.98
C GLY A 284 -18.63 14.02 11.10
N PHE A 285 -18.03 14.72 10.13
CA PHE A 285 -18.76 15.52 9.14
C PHE A 285 -19.69 14.65 8.30
N HIS A 286 -19.18 13.56 7.70
CA HIS A 286 -19.98 12.67 6.87
C HIS A 286 -21.16 12.08 7.64
N LEU A 287 -20.93 11.55 8.85
CA LEU A 287 -21.98 10.93 9.65
C LEU A 287 -23.05 11.95 10.09
N THR A 288 -22.63 13.16 10.47
CA THR A 288 -23.56 14.26 10.78
C THR A 288 -24.37 14.66 9.55
N LEU A 289 -23.72 14.78 8.39
CA LEU A 289 -24.39 15.09 7.13
C LEU A 289 -25.41 14.02 6.75
N MET A 290 -25.06 12.74 6.84
CA MET A 290 -25.98 11.64 6.53
C MET A 290 -27.15 11.58 7.51
N HIS A 291 -26.91 11.85 8.80
CA HIS A 291 -27.98 11.95 9.80
C HIS A 291 -28.99 13.04 9.43
N VAL A 292 -28.50 14.25 9.13
CA VAL A 292 -29.36 15.39 8.75
C VAL A 292 -30.09 15.12 7.44
N ARG A 293 -29.40 14.56 6.43
CA ARG A 293 -30.02 14.19 5.14
C ARG A 293 -31.08 13.11 5.27
N SER A 294 -30.98 12.26 6.28
CA SER A 294 -31.98 11.24 6.59
C SER A 294 -33.20 11.79 7.35
N GLY A 295 -33.29 13.12 7.52
CA GLY A 295 -34.37 13.82 8.24
C GLY A 295 -34.11 14.04 9.73
N GLY A 296 -32.92 13.70 10.23
CA GLY A 296 -32.51 14.00 11.60
C GLY A 296 -32.30 15.49 11.83
N ALA A 297 -32.58 15.96 13.04
CA ALA A 297 -32.18 17.31 13.44
C ALA A 297 -30.67 17.37 13.68
N LEU A 298 -30.06 18.53 13.48
CA LEU A 298 -28.64 18.73 13.77
C LEU A 298 -28.39 18.55 15.28
N PRO A 299 -27.59 17.55 15.71
CA PRO A 299 -27.33 17.32 17.13
C PRO A 299 -26.49 18.47 17.69
N VAL A 300 -26.89 19.03 18.83
CA VAL A 300 -26.20 20.18 19.45
C VAL A 300 -25.76 19.91 20.88
N ARG A 301 -26.06 18.72 21.41
CA ARG A 301 -25.64 18.29 22.75
C ARG A 301 -24.96 16.93 22.72
N ALA A 302 -23.88 16.79 23.47
CA ALA A 302 -23.21 15.52 23.66
C ALA A 302 -24.19 14.43 24.15
N GLY A 303 -24.08 13.23 23.58
CA GLY A 303 -24.90 12.06 23.89
C GLY A 303 -26.27 12.03 23.20
N GLU A 304 -26.63 13.06 22.43
CA GLU A 304 -27.94 13.14 21.77
C GLU A 304 -28.08 12.10 20.64
N VAL A 305 -27.04 11.95 19.83
CA VAL A 305 -27.03 11.03 18.68
C VAL A 305 -25.69 10.32 18.59
N LEU A 306 -25.73 8.99 18.68
CA LEU A 306 -24.59 8.10 18.49
C LEU A 306 -24.75 7.32 17.18
N VAL A 307 -23.81 7.48 16.24
CA VAL A 307 -23.82 6.78 14.96
C VAL A 307 -22.45 6.15 14.74
N GLN A 308 -22.43 4.83 14.52
CA GLN A 308 -21.19 4.06 14.31
C GLN A 308 -20.12 4.28 15.40
N GLY A 309 -20.54 4.51 16.64
CA GLY A 309 -19.65 4.78 17.77
C GLY A 309 -19.19 6.23 17.92
N GLU A 310 -19.59 7.12 17.01
CA GLU A 310 -19.30 8.55 17.09
C GLU A 310 -20.47 9.31 17.73
N ASP A 311 -20.17 10.17 18.71
CA ASP A 311 -21.12 11.09 19.31
C ASP A 311 -21.19 12.37 18.48
N LEU A 312 -22.24 12.47 17.67
CA LEU A 312 -22.39 13.56 16.71
C LEU A 312 -22.61 14.91 17.42
N GLY A 313 -23.33 14.93 18.54
CA GLY A 313 -23.58 16.16 19.30
C GLY A 313 -22.35 16.65 20.06
N ALA A 314 -21.51 15.74 20.54
CA ALA A 314 -20.19 16.11 21.06
C ALA A 314 -19.28 16.63 19.93
N TRP A 315 -19.33 16.00 18.75
CA TRP A 315 -18.55 16.42 17.60
C TRP A 315 -18.93 17.81 17.10
N THR A 316 -20.23 18.10 16.94
CA THR A 316 -20.72 19.43 16.51
C THR A 316 -20.34 20.50 17.53
N THR A 317 -20.53 20.24 18.82
CA THR A 317 -20.12 21.16 19.89
C THR A 317 -18.62 21.46 19.82
N ALA A 318 -17.79 20.44 19.60
CA ALA A 318 -16.35 20.61 19.46
C ALA A 318 -15.98 21.44 18.23
N GLN A 319 -16.72 21.32 17.11
CA GLN A 319 -16.48 22.16 15.93
C GLN A 319 -16.84 23.62 16.18
N ARG A 320 -17.98 23.89 16.83
CA ARG A 320 -18.43 25.26 17.15
C ARG A 320 -17.46 25.97 18.09
N VAL A 321 -17.00 25.28 19.14
CA VAL A 321 -16.01 25.81 20.09
C VAL A 321 -14.63 25.95 19.45
N GLY A 322 -14.24 25.01 18.59
CA GLY A 322 -12.95 24.96 17.92
C GLY A 322 -12.88 25.74 16.61
N TRP A 323 -13.86 26.59 16.30
CA TRP A 323 -14.08 27.14 14.96
C TRP A 323 -12.84 27.81 14.35
N ASP A 324 -12.11 28.60 15.15
CA ASP A 324 -10.94 29.36 14.70
C ASP A 324 -9.74 28.47 14.34
N LYS A 325 -9.76 27.19 14.71
CA LYS A 325 -8.73 26.21 14.36
C LYS A 325 -9.03 25.47 13.07
N LEU A 326 -10.24 25.63 12.54
CA LEU A 326 -10.66 25.00 11.30
C LEU A 326 -10.10 25.76 10.11
N THR A 327 -9.76 25.03 9.05
CA THR A 327 -9.41 25.65 7.76
C THR A 327 -10.62 26.38 7.16
N PRO A 328 -10.41 27.37 6.26
CA PRO A 328 -11.53 28.05 5.61
C PRO A 328 -12.49 27.10 4.88
N ALA A 329 -11.96 26.03 4.26
CA ALA A 329 -12.78 25.00 3.62
C ALA A 329 -13.64 24.23 4.64
N GLN A 330 -13.09 23.93 5.81
CA GLN A 330 -13.86 23.28 6.89
C GLN A 330 -14.96 24.19 7.44
N GLN A 331 -14.65 25.46 7.70
CA GLN A 331 -15.67 26.43 8.13
C GLN A 331 -16.79 26.57 7.10
N TRP A 332 -16.44 26.70 5.82
CA TRP A 332 -17.43 26.76 4.74
C TRP A 332 -18.30 25.51 4.67
N MET A 333 -17.73 24.30 4.79
CA MET A 333 -18.55 23.09 4.79
C MET A 333 -19.49 23.01 5.99
N LEU A 334 -19.03 23.38 7.19
CA LEU A 334 -19.89 23.36 8.38
C LEU A 334 -21.03 24.37 8.27
N ASP A 335 -20.71 25.60 7.88
CA ASP A 335 -21.69 26.67 7.72
C ASP A 335 -22.64 26.39 6.55
N SER A 336 -22.12 26.24 5.34
CA SER A 336 -22.93 26.17 4.13
C SER A 336 -23.60 24.81 3.90
N VAL A 337 -23.05 23.71 4.42
CA VAL A 337 -23.61 22.36 4.20
C VAL A 337 -24.38 21.86 5.42
N LEU A 338 -23.94 22.16 6.65
CA LEU A 338 -24.62 21.71 7.88
C LEU A 338 -25.40 22.82 8.60
N GLY A 339 -25.24 24.09 8.24
CA GLY A 339 -25.86 25.20 8.96
C GLY A 339 -25.27 25.40 10.36
N LEU A 340 -24.01 25.02 10.57
CA LEU A 340 -23.31 25.19 11.84
C LEU A 340 -22.62 26.54 11.90
N GLU A 341 -22.86 27.27 12.99
CA GLU A 341 -22.20 28.54 13.29
C GLU A 341 -21.20 28.41 14.45
N PRO A 342 -20.17 29.28 14.52
CA PRO A 342 -19.26 29.31 15.66
C PRO A 342 -20.00 29.43 17.01
N ALA A 343 -19.39 28.90 18.07
CA ALA A 343 -19.95 29.04 19.42
C ALA A 343 -19.93 30.51 19.85
N GLY A 344 -21.06 31.01 20.34
CA GLY A 344 -21.16 32.35 20.92
C GLY A 344 -20.36 32.47 22.23
N GLU A 345 -20.11 33.69 22.70
CA GLU A 345 -19.27 33.95 23.87
C GLU A 345 -19.69 33.18 25.12
N ALA A 346 -20.99 32.98 25.34
CA ALA A 346 -21.52 32.24 26.49
C ALA A 346 -21.33 30.70 26.39
N GLU A 347 -21.13 30.18 25.18
CA GLU A 347 -20.93 28.75 24.91
C GLU A 347 -19.45 28.36 24.85
N GLN A 348 -18.56 29.35 24.75
CA GLN A 348 -17.13 29.12 24.78
C GLN A 348 -16.71 28.61 26.16
N PRO A 349 -15.93 27.52 26.24
CA PRO A 349 -15.39 27.07 27.51
C PRO A 349 -14.51 28.18 28.11
N PRO A 350 -14.48 28.32 29.44
CA PRO A 350 -13.66 29.33 30.09
C PRO A 350 -12.21 29.20 29.62
N ALA A 351 -11.58 30.34 29.36
CA ALA A 351 -10.21 30.38 28.86
C ALA A 351 -9.32 29.46 29.71
N ARG A 352 -8.51 28.61 29.04
CA ARG A 352 -7.58 27.72 29.73
C ARG A 352 -6.65 28.57 30.58
N ARG A 353 -6.74 28.41 31.91
CA ARG A 353 -5.81 29.05 32.86
C ARG A 353 -4.38 28.78 32.40
N THR A 354 -3.62 29.85 32.19
CA THR A 354 -2.24 29.74 31.72
C THR A 354 -1.38 29.04 32.78
N GLN A 355 -0.19 28.58 32.39
CA GLN A 355 0.76 28.04 33.38
C GLN A 355 1.13 29.11 34.43
N ALA A 356 1.14 30.39 34.04
CA ALA A 356 1.36 31.51 34.94
C ALA A 356 0.19 31.67 35.91
N ASP A 357 -1.07 31.63 35.45
CA ASP A 357 -2.24 31.74 36.34
C ASP A 357 -2.32 30.58 37.33
N ARG A 358 -2.02 29.36 36.87
CA ARG A 358 -1.93 28.18 37.73
C ARG A 358 -0.85 28.36 38.78
N TRP A 359 0.33 28.85 38.39
CA TRP A 359 1.42 29.13 39.31
C TRP A 359 1.03 30.20 40.34
N ALA A 360 0.49 31.33 39.89
CA ALA A 360 0.03 32.42 40.75
C ALA A 360 -1.02 31.96 41.76
N THR A 361 -1.97 31.11 41.34
CA THR A 361 -2.98 30.52 42.24
C THR A 361 -2.35 29.66 43.33
N HIS A 362 -1.36 28.82 42.99
CA HIS A 362 -0.66 27.99 43.96
C HIS A 362 0.28 28.79 44.86
N LEU A 363 0.88 29.87 44.35
CA LEU A 363 1.70 30.79 45.14
C LEU A 363 0.84 31.58 46.12
N ALA A 364 -0.36 32.01 45.73
CA ALA A 364 -1.33 32.62 46.64
C ALA A 364 -1.75 31.64 47.75
N ALA A 365 -2.02 30.38 47.42
CA ALA A 365 -2.27 29.33 48.40
C ALA A 365 -1.06 29.13 49.35
N ALA A 366 0.16 29.11 48.82
CA ALA A 366 1.38 28.99 49.63
C ALA A 366 1.57 30.19 50.57
N ARG A 367 1.32 31.42 50.09
CA ARG A 367 1.35 32.65 50.91
C ARG A 367 0.29 32.62 52.01
N GLN A 368 -0.92 32.19 51.70
CA GLN A 368 -2.01 32.06 52.68
C GLN A 368 -1.67 31.03 53.77
N PHE A 369 -1.18 29.86 53.38
CA PHE A 369 -0.75 28.83 54.32
C PHE A 369 0.43 29.31 55.17
N HIS A 370 1.44 29.93 54.56
CA HIS A 370 2.59 30.47 55.27
C HIS A 370 2.19 31.60 56.24
N ALA A 371 1.26 32.48 55.86
CA ALA A 371 0.77 33.53 56.75
C ALA A 371 0.06 32.96 57.99
N ARG A 372 -0.61 31.80 57.86
CA ARG A 372 -1.29 31.12 58.98
C ARG A 372 -0.35 30.29 59.85
N GLU A 373 0.54 29.51 59.23
CA GLU A 373 1.34 28.47 59.91
C GLU A 373 2.81 28.89 60.12
N GLY A 374 3.27 29.96 59.47
CA GLY A 374 4.66 30.42 59.52
C GLY A 374 5.67 29.55 58.75
N HIS A 375 5.22 28.53 58.02
CA HIS A 375 6.09 27.61 57.29
C HIS A 375 5.39 26.96 56.08
N LEU A 376 6.16 26.35 55.16
CA LEU A 376 5.65 25.56 54.02
C LEU A 376 5.72 24.02 54.22
N ASN A 377 5.64 23.54 55.46
CA ASN A 377 5.55 22.11 55.78
C ASN A 377 4.11 21.58 55.58
N VAL A 378 3.63 21.65 54.34
CA VAL A 378 2.26 21.29 53.97
C VAL A 378 2.13 19.76 53.79
N PRO A 379 1.17 19.08 54.45
CA PRO A 379 0.90 17.66 54.20
C PRO A 379 0.51 17.42 52.73
N ARG A 380 0.97 16.31 52.12
CA ARG A 380 0.77 16.01 50.67
C ARG A 380 -0.69 16.10 50.21
N LYS A 381 -1.65 15.69 51.05
CA LYS A 381 -3.09 15.69 50.72
C LYS A 381 -3.80 17.01 51.05
N HIS A 382 -3.09 17.99 51.61
CA HIS A 382 -3.67 19.26 52.03
C HIS A 382 -4.22 20.04 50.83
N VAL A 383 -5.41 20.60 51.04
CA VAL A 383 -6.11 21.47 50.08
C VAL A 383 -6.35 22.79 50.79
N GLU A 384 -5.91 23.88 50.14
CA GLU A 384 -6.09 25.24 50.62
C GLU A 384 -7.22 25.89 49.82
N ASP A 385 -8.17 26.52 50.50
CA ASP A 385 -9.21 27.30 49.82
C ASP A 385 -8.70 28.72 49.56
N VAL A 386 -8.59 29.10 48.29
CA VAL A 386 -8.22 30.46 47.88
C VAL A 386 -9.41 31.09 47.17
N GLY A 387 -10.17 31.92 47.90
CA GLY A 387 -11.31 32.66 47.35
C GLY A 387 -12.46 31.78 46.86
N GLY A 388 -12.76 30.68 47.56
CA GLY A 388 -13.78 29.69 47.21
C GLY A 388 -13.30 28.61 46.24
N VAL A 389 -12.01 28.59 45.90
CA VAL A 389 -11.42 27.61 44.97
C VAL A 389 -10.51 26.65 45.74
N PRO A 390 -10.78 25.34 45.74
CA PRO A 390 -9.92 24.35 46.38
C PRO A 390 -8.62 24.14 45.59
N VAL A 391 -7.48 24.46 46.18
CA VAL A 391 -6.14 24.33 45.61
C VAL A 391 -5.38 23.21 46.31
N LYS A 392 -4.94 22.18 45.57
CA LYS A 392 -4.16 21.04 46.11
C LYS A 392 -2.71 21.42 46.44
N LEU A 393 -2.54 22.32 47.41
CA LEU A 393 -1.27 22.92 47.77
C LEU A 393 -0.20 21.88 48.15
N GLY A 394 -0.57 20.86 48.93
CA GLY A 394 0.37 19.83 49.39
C GLY A 394 0.99 19.05 48.24
N GLY A 395 0.18 18.62 47.28
CA GLY A 395 0.64 17.89 46.10
C GLY A 395 1.47 18.77 45.17
N PHE A 396 1.11 20.05 45.05
CA PHE A 396 1.89 21.02 44.28
C PHE A 396 3.29 21.22 44.88
N LEU A 397 3.41 21.56 46.16
CA LEU A 397 4.71 21.80 46.80
C LEU A 397 5.61 20.56 46.77
N ASP A 398 5.05 19.37 47.01
CA ASP A 398 5.79 18.11 46.90
C ASP A 398 6.34 17.86 45.49
N ASN A 399 5.52 18.10 44.45
CA ASN A 399 5.97 17.96 43.07
C ASN A 399 6.99 19.04 42.68
N THR A 400 6.83 20.25 43.21
CA THR A 400 7.76 21.36 43.00
C THR A 400 9.14 21.07 43.61
N ARG A 401 9.21 20.50 44.83
CA ARG A 401 10.47 20.02 45.43
C ARG A 401 11.17 18.97 44.55
N ARG A 402 10.42 17.93 44.14
CA ARG A 402 10.96 16.86 43.28
C ARG A 402 11.46 17.37 41.92
N ARG A 403 11.05 18.56 41.49
CA ARG A 403 11.43 19.18 40.21
C ARG A 403 12.16 20.51 40.40
N ALA A 404 12.80 20.74 41.55
CA ALA A 404 13.51 21.97 41.87
C ALA A 404 14.50 22.39 40.77
N SER A 405 15.26 21.43 40.23
CA SER A 405 16.24 21.66 39.15
C SER A 405 15.63 22.10 37.81
N LYS A 406 14.30 22.04 37.67
CA LYS A 406 13.56 22.43 36.46
C LYS A 406 12.75 23.73 36.66
N LEU A 407 12.83 24.36 37.82
CA LEU A 407 12.19 25.66 38.05
C LEU A 407 13.01 26.78 37.42
N THR A 408 12.33 27.83 36.99
CA THR A 408 13.01 29.07 36.62
C THR A 408 13.54 29.75 37.89
N PRO A 409 14.63 30.54 37.79
CA PRO A 409 15.19 31.24 38.94
C PRO A 409 14.16 32.10 39.70
N GLU A 410 13.24 32.74 38.98
CA GLU A 410 12.20 33.60 39.57
C GLU A 410 11.23 32.79 40.42
N ARG A 411 10.76 31.64 39.91
CA ARG A 411 9.84 30.74 40.64
C ARG A 411 10.48 30.10 41.85
N HIS A 412 11.79 29.83 41.76
CA HIS A 412 12.56 29.34 42.88
C HIS A 412 12.62 30.41 43.99
N ALA A 413 13.00 31.64 43.62
CA ALA A 413 13.06 32.78 44.54
C ALA A 413 11.72 33.11 45.21
N GLU A 414 10.60 33.01 44.49
CA GLU A 414 9.26 33.23 45.04
C GLU A 414 8.90 32.26 46.17
N LEU A 415 9.31 30.99 46.07
CA LEU A 415 9.08 29.99 47.11
C LEU A 415 10.14 30.07 48.22
N ASP A 416 11.39 30.40 47.89
CA ASP A 416 12.43 30.69 48.87
C ASP A 416 12.04 31.83 49.82
N ALA A 417 11.43 32.89 49.27
CA ALA A 417 10.91 34.02 50.04
C ALA A 417 9.82 33.60 51.05
N LEU A 418 9.21 32.43 50.87
CA LEU A 418 8.23 31.83 51.79
C LEU A 418 8.85 30.74 52.67
N GLY A 419 10.18 30.66 52.76
CA GLY A 419 10.90 29.69 53.58
C GLY A 419 10.78 28.26 53.07
N MET A 420 10.60 28.07 51.75
CA MET A 420 10.54 26.74 51.15
C MET A 420 11.84 25.97 51.40
N ARG A 421 11.69 24.73 51.87
CA ARG A 421 12.78 23.75 51.94
C ARG A 421 12.68 22.86 50.70
N TRP A 422 13.78 22.79 49.93
CA TRP A 422 13.85 22.07 48.65
C TRP A 422 14.10 20.58 48.82
#